data_AF-A0A3C2A9T9-F1
#
_entry.id   AF-A0A3C2A9T9-F1
#
_cell.length_a   1.000
_cell.length_b   1.000
_cell.length_c   1.000
_cell.angle_alpha   90.00
_cell.angle_beta   90.00
_cell.angle_gamma   90.00
#
_symmetry.space_group_name_H-M   'P 1'
#
loop_
_entity.id
_entity.type
_entity.pdbx_description
1 polymer ?
#
loop_
_entity_poly.entity_id
_entity_poly.type
_entity_poly.pdbx_seq_one_letter_code
_entity_poly.pdbx_strand_id
1 'polypeptide(L)'
;MDVAHSQHSAAEAKSVAVAFLTNELAGWWDYLLAAEVPIKYTYKPRMGGPHDGFVAIDPEGYLLEFEEFKQHKENEKFVPQLKQNPTVLPQHATSQVPDGLGFHSMITWLYYQDVLGMQNFYEETLGFELVADQGWTKIYQVSPTAFIGLVDERRGMNDYADEKAVEVAFLLERPDDYWAYVNAQAPFETVSTTGDTTQIMGLDPERYLMDFLSDGWME
;
A
#
# COMPACT_ATOMS: atom_id res chain seq x y z
N MET A 1 16.91 0.54 -2.87
CA MET A 1 17.75 0.70 -4.08
C MET A 1 18.30 2.12 -4.12
N ASP A 2 19.48 2.32 -4.72
CA ASP A 2 19.91 3.66 -5.15
C ASP A 2 19.12 4.04 -6.42
N VAL A 3 18.76 5.31 -6.57
CA VAL A 3 18.06 5.86 -7.75
C VAL A 3 18.82 5.51 -9.04
N ALA A 4 20.16 5.46 -8.98
CA ALA A 4 21.00 5.07 -10.12
C ALA A 4 20.71 3.66 -10.68
N HIS A 5 20.05 2.80 -9.91
CA HIS A 5 19.67 1.44 -10.29
C HIS A 5 18.15 1.22 -10.22
N SER A 6 17.37 2.29 -10.13
CA SER A 6 15.90 2.26 -10.11
C SER A 6 15.33 2.62 -11.49
N GLN A 7 14.11 2.17 -11.77
CA GLN A 7 13.31 2.70 -12.89
C GLN A 7 12.74 4.09 -12.61
N HIS A 8 12.93 4.62 -11.39
CA HIS A 8 12.38 5.89 -10.94
C HIS A 8 13.43 6.97 -10.77
N SER A 9 13.00 8.22 -10.94
CA SER A 9 13.73 9.42 -10.55
C SER A 9 13.16 10.05 -9.28
N ALA A 10 14.02 10.67 -8.46
CA ALA A 10 13.60 11.40 -7.26
C ALA A 10 12.65 12.58 -7.56
N ALA A 11 12.64 13.07 -8.82
CA ALA A 11 11.79 14.16 -9.26
C ALA A 11 10.35 13.74 -9.62
N GLU A 12 10.10 12.43 -9.76
CA GLU A 12 8.77 11.91 -10.06
C GLU A 12 7.80 12.18 -8.90
N ALA A 13 6.51 12.28 -9.24
CA ALA A 13 5.48 12.46 -8.24
C ALA A 13 5.47 11.27 -7.29
N LYS A 14 5.30 11.51 -5.98
CA LYS A 14 5.18 10.40 -5.04
C LYS A 14 3.89 9.62 -5.28
N SER A 15 2.76 10.31 -5.52
CA SER A 15 1.47 9.71 -5.90
C SER A 15 1.11 8.43 -5.12
N VAL A 16 1.45 8.38 -3.83
CA VAL A 16 1.25 7.22 -2.95
C VAL A 16 1.16 7.68 -1.51
N ALA A 17 0.44 6.92 -0.71
CA ALA A 17 0.55 6.97 0.74
C ALA A 17 0.67 5.54 1.26
N VAL A 18 1.37 5.37 2.37
CA VAL A 18 1.50 4.06 3.03
C VAL A 18 0.89 4.19 4.41
N ALA A 19 -0.16 3.41 4.68
CA ALA A 19 -0.77 3.31 5.98
C ALA A 19 -0.19 2.15 6.78
N PHE A 20 0.30 2.45 7.97
CA PHE A 20 0.68 1.46 8.97
C PHE A 20 -0.47 1.29 9.98
N LEU A 21 -1.03 0.08 10.02
CA LEU A 21 -2.19 -0.20 10.87
C LEU A 21 -1.75 -0.67 12.25
N THR A 22 -2.27 -0.02 13.29
CA THR A 22 -1.84 -0.20 14.67
C THR A 22 -3.03 -0.28 15.63
N ASN A 23 -2.84 -0.97 16.75
CA ASN A 23 -3.76 -0.95 17.88
C ASN A 23 -3.43 0.17 18.89
N GLU A 24 -2.32 0.89 18.70
CA GLU A 24 -1.78 1.88 19.66
C GLU A 24 -1.64 3.27 19.02
N LEU A 25 -2.69 3.71 18.30
CA LEU A 25 -2.66 4.92 17.48
C LEU A 25 -2.32 6.19 18.29
N ALA A 26 -2.89 6.33 19.48
CA ALA A 26 -2.61 7.47 20.36
C ALA A 26 -1.15 7.49 20.84
N GLY A 27 -0.57 6.33 21.13
CA GLY A 27 0.83 6.22 21.54
C GLY A 27 1.79 6.56 20.41
N TRP A 28 1.48 6.15 19.18
CA TRP A 28 2.24 6.57 17.99
C TRP A 28 2.17 8.07 17.75
N TRP A 29 1.00 8.69 17.93
CA TRP A 29 0.83 10.14 17.84
C TRP A 29 1.74 10.87 18.84
N ASP A 30 1.69 10.50 20.12
CA ASP A 30 2.47 11.15 21.18
C ASP A 30 3.98 10.98 20.93
N TYR A 31 4.40 9.77 20.53
CA TYR A 31 5.80 9.47 20.25
C TYR A 31 6.36 10.30 19.09
N LEU A 32 5.65 10.35 17.95
CA LEU A 32 6.12 11.07 16.77
C LEU A 32 6.09 12.59 16.97
N LEU A 33 5.11 13.10 17.72
CA LEU A 33 5.06 14.51 18.09
C LEU A 33 6.24 14.89 18.98
N ALA A 34 6.58 14.06 19.98
CA ALA A 34 7.74 14.29 20.85
C ALA A 34 9.08 14.17 20.10
N ALA A 35 9.13 13.34 19.06
CA ALA A 35 10.28 13.21 18.16
C ALA A 35 10.35 14.30 17.07
N GLU A 36 9.43 15.27 17.09
CA GLU A 36 9.36 16.38 16.12
C GLU A 36 9.24 15.93 14.66
N VAL A 37 8.61 14.79 14.42
CA VAL A 37 8.34 14.28 13.06
C VAL A 37 7.31 15.20 12.38
N PRO A 38 7.53 15.63 11.12
CA PRO A 38 6.59 16.48 10.41
C PRO A 38 5.21 15.83 10.25
N ILE A 39 4.15 16.56 10.63
CA ILE A 39 2.75 16.11 10.53
C ILE A 39 2.01 16.90 9.46
N LYS A 40 1.40 16.21 8.48
CA LYS A 40 0.51 16.80 7.48
C LYS A 40 -0.93 16.89 7.99
N TYR A 41 -1.45 15.81 8.55
CA TYR A 41 -2.81 15.73 9.09
C TYR A 41 -2.78 15.27 10.54
N THR A 42 -3.47 16.01 11.41
CA THR A 42 -3.40 15.85 12.88
C THR A 42 -4.38 14.81 13.40
N TYR A 43 -3.99 14.12 14.47
CA TYR A 43 -4.82 13.12 15.14
C TYR A 43 -6.07 13.75 15.76
N LYS A 44 -7.25 13.34 15.25
CA LYS A 44 -8.57 13.85 15.66
C LYS A 44 -9.58 12.71 15.75
N PRO A 45 -9.47 11.85 16.77
CA PRO A 45 -10.28 10.64 16.87
C PRO A 45 -11.78 10.96 16.93
N ARG A 46 -12.60 10.14 16.27
CA ARG A 46 -14.05 10.32 16.19
C ARG A 46 -14.80 9.10 16.71
N MET A 47 -15.82 9.37 17.52
CA MET A 47 -16.76 8.33 17.96
C MET A 47 -17.64 7.89 16.79
N GLY A 48 -17.74 6.57 16.56
CA GLY A 48 -18.61 5.98 15.55
C GLY A 48 -18.14 6.09 14.10
N GLY A 49 -16.93 6.61 13.85
CA GLY A 49 -16.32 6.62 12.52
C GLY A 49 -15.75 5.27 12.09
N PRO A 50 -15.49 5.07 10.78
CA PRO A 50 -14.91 3.83 10.24
C PRO A 50 -13.45 3.61 10.64
N HIS A 51 -12.68 4.67 10.81
CA HIS A 51 -11.28 4.63 11.22
C HIS A 51 -10.92 5.94 11.91
N ASP A 52 -9.82 5.93 12.65
CA ASP A 52 -9.10 7.14 13.05
C ASP A 52 -7.67 7.06 12.51
N GLY A 53 -7.03 8.21 12.32
CA GLY A 53 -5.64 8.25 11.92
C GLY A 53 -5.03 9.65 11.97
N PHE A 54 -3.75 9.70 11.64
CA PHE A 54 -2.99 10.91 11.37
C PHE A 54 -1.94 10.62 10.30
N VAL A 55 -1.39 11.68 9.69
CA VAL A 55 -0.43 11.53 8.59
C VAL A 55 0.84 12.29 8.90
N ALA A 56 1.94 11.55 8.96
CA ALA A 56 3.29 12.07 9.01
C ALA A 56 3.89 12.18 7.59
N ILE A 57 4.95 12.97 7.46
CA ILE A 57 5.72 13.10 6.22
C ILE A 57 7.12 12.58 6.50
N ASP A 58 7.61 11.67 5.67
CA ASP A 58 8.99 11.20 5.75
C ASP A 58 9.98 12.26 5.21
N PRO A 59 11.30 12.09 5.40
CA PRO A 59 12.29 13.06 4.92
C PRO A 59 12.28 13.30 3.39
N GLU A 60 11.77 12.35 2.60
CA GLU A 60 11.70 12.41 1.13
C GLU A 60 10.32 12.88 0.61
N GLY A 61 9.41 13.23 1.52
CA GLY A 61 8.09 13.78 1.21
C GLY A 61 6.98 12.75 1.02
N TYR A 62 7.21 11.47 1.28
CA TYR A 62 6.17 10.44 1.26
C TYR A 62 5.21 10.59 2.45
N LEU A 63 3.94 10.28 2.21
CA LEU A 63 2.91 10.32 3.23
C LEU A 63 2.85 8.97 3.96
N LEU A 64 3.06 9.03 5.28
CA LEU A 64 2.97 7.89 6.17
C LEU A 64 1.72 8.05 7.03
N GLU A 65 0.72 7.21 6.81
CA GLU A 65 -0.50 7.21 7.60
C GLU A 65 -0.34 6.24 8.77
N PHE A 66 -0.82 6.66 9.93
CA PHE A 66 -0.94 5.83 11.11
C PHE A 66 -2.43 5.70 11.35
N GLU A 67 -2.96 4.49 11.25
CA GLU A 67 -4.41 4.28 11.23
C GLU A 67 -4.87 3.14 12.13
N GLU A 68 -6.06 3.32 12.69
CA GLU A 68 -6.81 2.29 13.39
C GLU A 68 -8.20 2.17 12.75
N PHE A 69 -8.48 1.01 12.13
CA PHE A 69 -9.80 0.72 11.55
C PHE A 69 -10.74 0.12 12.60
N LYS A 70 -11.96 0.63 12.63
CA LYS A 70 -12.99 0.28 13.62
C LYS A 70 -14.09 -0.56 12.99
N GLN A 71 -14.77 -1.35 13.82
CA GLN A 71 -15.96 -2.05 13.35
C GLN A 71 -17.03 -1.04 12.92
N HIS A 72 -17.33 -1.06 11.62
CA HIS A 72 -18.26 -0.17 10.95
C HIS A 72 -18.83 -0.88 9.72
N LYS A 73 -19.96 -0.41 9.19
CA LYS A 73 -20.59 -0.97 7.98
C LYS A 73 -19.64 -1.01 6.76
N GLU A 74 -18.67 -0.10 6.72
CA GLU A 74 -17.67 -0.01 5.64
C GLU A 74 -16.54 -1.04 5.80
N ASN A 75 -16.37 -1.61 6.99
CA ASN A 75 -15.25 -2.49 7.35
C ASN A 75 -15.70 -3.89 7.77
N GLU A 76 -16.92 -4.30 7.38
CA GLU A 76 -17.51 -5.56 7.82
C GLU A 76 -16.66 -6.78 7.46
N LYS A 77 -16.03 -6.75 6.27
CA LYS A 77 -15.08 -7.78 5.85
C LYS A 77 -13.65 -7.47 6.29
N PHE A 78 -13.27 -6.19 6.35
CA PHE A 78 -11.89 -5.77 6.59
C PHE A 78 -11.41 -5.99 8.04
N VAL A 79 -12.13 -5.50 9.04
CA VAL A 79 -11.72 -5.59 10.45
C VAL A 79 -11.53 -7.03 10.94
N PRO A 80 -12.36 -8.02 10.55
CA PRO A 80 -12.10 -9.42 10.85
C PRO A 80 -10.76 -9.94 10.31
N GLN A 81 -10.29 -9.47 9.14
CA GLN A 81 -8.97 -9.84 8.63
C GLN A 81 -7.86 -9.23 9.51
N LEU A 82 -7.98 -7.94 9.83
CA LEU A 82 -7.00 -7.23 10.66
C LEU A 82 -6.79 -7.88 12.03
N LYS A 83 -7.88 -8.36 12.67
CA LYS A 83 -7.83 -9.00 14.00
C LYS A 83 -7.05 -10.32 14.04
N GLN A 84 -6.81 -10.95 12.89
CA GLN A 84 -6.06 -12.20 12.80
C GLN A 84 -4.55 -11.94 12.74
N ASN A 85 -4.14 -10.71 12.45
CA ASN A 85 -2.75 -10.39 12.16
C ASN A 85 -1.97 -10.08 13.44
N PRO A 86 -0.78 -10.69 13.64
CA PRO A 86 0.04 -10.40 14.79
C PRO A 86 0.65 -9.00 14.68
N THR A 87 0.70 -8.28 15.81
CA THR A 87 1.46 -7.03 15.89
C THR A 87 2.96 -7.31 15.84
N VAL A 88 3.65 -6.69 14.89
CA VAL A 88 5.11 -6.65 14.81
C VAL A 88 5.60 -5.43 15.60
N LEU A 89 6.42 -5.70 16.60
CA LEU A 89 7.07 -4.67 17.42
C LEU A 89 8.43 -4.28 16.82
N PRO A 90 8.92 -3.05 17.06
CA PRO A 90 10.26 -2.63 16.70
C PRO A 90 11.34 -3.57 17.26
N GLN A 91 12.23 -4.06 16.40
CA GLN A 91 13.28 -5.01 16.78
C GLN A 91 14.69 -4.41 16.80
N HIS A 92 14.85 -3.15 16.34
CA HIS A 92 16.15 -2.52 16.30
C HIS A 92 16.71 -2.33 17.71
N ALA A 93 17.94 -2.79 17.97
CA ALA A 93 18.52 -2.84 19.31
C ALA A 93 18.60 -1.46 20.01
N THR A 94 18.65 -0.38 19.24
CA THR A 94 18.69 1.00 19.77
C THR A 94 17.38 1.76 19.56
N SER A 95 16.29 1.06 19.24
CA SER A 95 14.97 1.67 19.08
C SER A 95 14.62 2.51 20.31
N GLN A 96 14.13 3.73 20.06
CA GLN A 96 13.57 4.60 21.10
C GLN A 96 12.04 4.57 21.09
N VAL A 97 11.44 3.71 20.26
CA VAL A 97 9.99 3.54 20.19
C VAL A 97 9.52 2.92 21.51
N PRO A 98 8.51 3.52 22.19
CA PRO A 98 7.94 2.95 23.42
C PRO A 98 7.43 1.52 23.26
N ASP A 99 7.51 0.75 24.34
CA ASP A 99 6.99 -0.62 24.39
C ASP A 99 5.51 -0.69 24.00
N GLY A 100 5.16 -1.69 23.20
CA GLY A 100 3.79 -1.92 22.71
C GLY A 100 3.43 -1.22 21.41
N LEU A 101 4.17 -0.18 21.00
CA LEU A 101 3.91 0.48 19.72
C LEU A 101 4.43 -0.37 18.56
N GLY A 102 3.51 -1.02 17.85
CA GLY A 102 3.81 -1.81 16.67
C GLY A 102 2.71 -1.71 15.62
N PHE A 103 2.88 -2.48 14.55
CA PHE A 103 1.94 -2.53 13.43
C PHE A 103 1.57 -3.97 13.13
N HIS A 104 0.32 -4.22 12.75
CA HIS A 104 -0.15 -5.56 12.39
C HIS A 104 -0.39 -5.71 10.88
N SER A 105 -0.55 -4.62 10.15
CA SER A 105 -0.89 -4.65 8.72
C SER A 105 -0.48 -3.34 8.04
N MET A 106 -0.46 -3.36 6.71
CA MET A 106 -0.16 -2.19 5.89
C MET A 106 -1.12 -2.05 4.71
N ILE A 107 -1.44 -0.81 4.35
CA ILE A 107 -2.17 -0.47 3.12
C ILE A 107 -1.26 0.41 2.26
N THR A 108 -1.09 0.06 0.98
CA THR A 108 -0.49 0.97 -0.01
C THR A 108 -1.61 1.63 -0.79
N TRP A 109 -1.76 2.95 -0.63
CA TRP A 109 -2.79 3.75 -1.30
C TRP A 109 -2.28 4.26 -2.64
N LEU A 110 -2.95 3.84 -3.71
CA LEU A 110 -2.69 4.20 -5.10
C LEU A 110 -3.82 5.12 -5.61
N TYR A 111 -3.46 6.14 -6.39
CA TYR A 111 -4.31 7.27 -6.75
C TYR A 111 -4.62 7.22 -8.25
N TYR A 112 -5.91 7.21 -8.56
CA TYR A 112 -6.44 6.90 -9.88
C TYR A 112 -7.47 7.93 -10.35
N GLN A 113 -7.51 8.16 -11.66
CA GLN A 113 -8.50 9.01 -12.33
C GLN A 113 -9.80 8.24 -12.62
N ASP A 114 -9.71 6.94 -12.92
CA ASP A 114 -10.79 6.01 -13.19
C ASP A 114 -10.80 4.85 -12.17
N VAL A 115 -11.31 5.14 -10.97
CA VAL A 115 -11.45 4.15 -9.89
C VAL A 115 -12.33 2.96 -10.30
N LEU A 116 -13.30 3.13 -11.21
CA LEU A 116 -14.17 2.04 -11.64
C LEU A 116 -13.44 1.11 -12.62
N GLY A 117 -12.68 1.68 -13.56
CA GLY A 117 -11.77 0.92 -14.42
C GLY A 117 -10.76 0.12 -13.60
N MET A 118 -10.16 0.76 -12.59
CA MET A 118 -9.20 0.09 -11.72
C MET A 118 -9.84 -0.94 -10.79
N GLN A 119 -11.06 -0.72 -10.31
CA GLN A 119 -11.82 -1.76 -9.60
C GLN A 119 -11.95 -3.03 -10.46
N ASN A 120 -12.39 -2.88 -11.71
CA ASN A 120 -12.53 -4.03 -12.62
C ASN A 120 -11.17 -4.70 -12.88
N PHE A 121 -10.10 -3.92 -13.00
CA PHE A 121 -8.76 -4.46 -13.16
C PHE A 121 -8.32 -5.31 -11.96
N TYR A 122 -8.41 -4.77 -10.75
CA TYR A 122 -8.00 -5.50 -9.54
C TYR A 122 -8.87 -6.73 -9.24
N GLU A 123 -10.17 -6.69 -9.56
CA GLU A 123 -11.10 -7.81 -9.32
C GLU A 123 -11.05 -8.86 -10.42
N GLU A 124 -11.19 -8.47 -11.68
CA GLU A 124 -11.37 -9.41 -12.80
C GLU A 124 -10.05 -9.82 -13.45
N THR A 125 -9.02 -8.98 -13.36
CA THR A 125 -7.69 -9.27 -13.94
C THR A 125 -6.77 -9.87 -12.88
N LEU A 126 -6.65 -9.23 -11.72
CA LEU A 126 -5.75 -9.70 -10.66
C LEU A 126 -6.41 -10.66 -9.67
N GLY A 127 -7.74 -10.69 -9.59
CA GLY A 127 -8.48 -11.64 -8.75
C GLY A 127 -8.48 -11.30 -7.26
N PHE A 128 -8.19 -10.05 -6.87
CA PHE A 128 -8.13 -9.67 -5.46
C PHE A 128 -9.51 -9.48 -4.84
N GLU A 129 -9.63 -9.80 -3.56
CA GLU A 129 -10.90 -9.66 -2.82
C GLU A 129 -11.07 -8.23 -2.28
N LEU A 130 -12.17 -7.58 -2.65
CA LEU A 130 -12.62 -6.31 -2.07
C LEU A 130 -13.10 -6.53 -0.61
N VAL A 131 -12.42 -5.89 0.34
CA VAL A 131 -12.70 -6.01 1.79
C VAL A 131 -13.26 -4.74 2.43
N ALA A 132 -13.12 -3.57 1.80
CA ALA A 132 -13.79 -2.34 2.20
C ALA A 132 -14.09 -1.45 1.00
N ASP A 133 -15.25 -0.76 1.01
CA ASP A 133 -15.67 0.15 -0.06
C ASP A 133 -16.37 1.39 0.52
N GLN A 134 -15.85 2.57 0.20
CA GLN A 134 -16.42 3.87 0.58
C GLN A 134 -16.85 4.69 -0.66
N GLY A 135 -16.92 4.04 -1.83
CA GLY A 135 -17.26 4.62 -3.13
C GLY A 135 -16.08 5.30 -3.82
N TRP A 136 -15.37 6.19 -3.13
CA TRP A 136 -14.19 6.90 -3.66
C TRP A 136 -12.85 6.33 -3.20
N THR A 137 -12.91 5.36 -2.28
CA THR A 137 -11.76 4.56 -1.88
C THR A 137 -12.19 3.11 -1.66
N LYS A 138 -11.31 2.18 -2.04
CA LYS A 138 -11.54 0.73 -2.02
C LYS A 138 -10.31 0.03 -1.48
N ILE A 139 -10.49 -1.03 -0.69
CA ILE A 139 -9.39 -1.80 -0.11
C ILE A 139 -9.49 -3.25 -0.57
N TYR A 140 -8.39 -3.75 -1.15
CA TYR A 140 -8.23 -5.11 -1.64
C TYR A 140 -7.21 -5.86 -0.79
N GLN A 141 -7.53 -7.09 -0.40
CA GLN A 141 -6.59 -7.95 0.29
C GLN A 141 -5.65 -8.65 -0.70
N VAL A 142 -4.34 -8.51 -0.48
CA VAL A 142 -3.29 -9.10 -1.35
C VAL A 142 -2.53 -10.21 -0.63
N SER A 143 -2.33 -10.05 0.68
CA SER A 143 -1.77 -11.08 1.57
C SER A 143 -2.49 -11.04 2.92
N PRO A 144 -2.15 -11.91 3.88
CA PRO A 144 -2.74 -11.83 5.22
C PRO A 144 -2.58 -10.44 5.85
N THR A 145 -1.44 -9.76 5.65
CA THR A 145 -1.08 -8.49 6.31
C THR A 145 -0.94 -7.29 5.38
N ALA A 146 -0.99 -7.49 4.06
CA ALA A 146 -0.83 -6.42 3.06
C ALA A 146 -2.09 -6.21 2.22
N PHE A 147 -2.42 -4.94 2.01
CA PHE A 147 -3.60 -4.49 1.29
C PHE A 147 -3.22 -3.42 0.27
N ILE A 148 -3.94 -3.39 -0.85
CA ILE A 148 -3.88 -2.31 -1.83
C ILE A 148 -5.14 -1.48 -1.72
N GLY A 149 -4.95 -0.17 -1.61
CA GLY A 149 -6.03 0.80 -1.57
C GLY A 149 -6.13 1.58 -2.88
N LEU A 150 -7.30 1.63 -3.50
CA LEU A 150 -7.55 2.50 -4.66
C LEU A 150 -8.20 3.78 -4.16
N VAL A 151 -7.71 4.94 -4.60
CA VAL A 151 -8.21 6.25 -4.19
C VAL A 151 -8.55 7.09 -5.41
N ASP A 152 -9.71 7.72 -5.42
CA ASP A 152 -10.03 8.80 -6.37
C ASP A 152 -9.10 9.98 -6.09
N GLU A 153 -8.21 10.29 -7.04
CA GLU A 153 -7.21 11.36 -6.91
C GLU A 153 -7.83 12.72 -6.54
N ARG A 154 -9.08 12.98 -6.95
CA ARG A 154 -9.77 14.26 -6.68
C ARG A 154 -10.21 14.41 -5.23
N ARG A 155 -10.10 13.35 -4.43
CA ARG A 155 -10.59 13.30 -3.04
C ARG A 155 -9.50 12.88 -2.05
N GLY A 156 -8.46 12.22 -2.55
CA GLY A 156 -7.31 11.77 -1.77
C GLY A 156 -6.31 12.88 -1.43
N MET A 157 -5.16 12.47 -0.90
CA MET A 157 -4.09 13.39 -0.43
C MET A 157 -2.95 13.61 -1.43
N ASN A 158 -2.97 12.90 -2.55
CA ASN A 158 -2.07 13.03 -3.68
C ASN A 158 -2.88 13.11 -4.99
N ASP A 159 -2.30 13.76 -5.98
CA ASP A 159 -2.83 13.83 -7.35
C ASP A 159 -2.28 12.65 -8.17
N TYR A 160 -3.00 12.30 -9.24
CA TYR A 160 -2.51 11.39 -10.27
C TYR A 160 -1.29 12.00 -10.99
N ALA A 161 -0.37 11.14 -11.46
CA ALA A 161 0.70 11.51 -12.37
C ALA A 161 1.03 10.35 -13.33
N ASP A 162 1.45 10.64 -14.57
CA ASP A 162 1.88 9.58 -15.51
C ASP A 162 3.19 8.90 -15.09
N GLU A 163 4.08 9.65 -14.44
CA GLU A 163 5.36 9.19 -13.89
C GLU A 163 5.32 9.32 -12.38
N LYS A 164 5.51 8.20 -11.68
CA LYS A 164 5.33 8.08 -10.23
C LYS A 164 6.53 7.35 -9.65
N ALA A 165 7.11 7.87 -8.56
CA ALA A 165 8.20 7.24 -7.82
C ALA A 165 7.68 6.07 -6.95
N VAL A 166 6.98 5.12 -7.57
CA VAL A 166 6.25 4.02 -6.92
C VAL A 166 6.35 2.75 -7.76
N GLU A 167 6.87 1.71 -7.13
CA GLU A 167 6.85 0.34 -7.62
C GLU A 167 6.12 -0.52 -6.60
N VAL A 168 5.16 -1.33 -7.07
CA VAL A 168 4.43 -2.28 -6.23
C VAL A 168 4.86 -3.69 -6.62
N ALA A 169 5.61 -4.32 -5.73
CA ALA A 169 6.16 -5.65 -5.95
C ALA A 169 5.34 -6.75 -5.26
N PHE A 170 5.10 -7.84 -5.99
CA PHE A 170 4.42 -9.05 -5.51
C PHE A 170 5.40 -10.23 -5.57
N LEU A 171 5.64 -10.85 -4.42
CA LEU A 171 6.40 -12.10 -4.33
C LEU A 171 5.46 -13.28 -4.55
N LEU A 172 5.83 -14.17 -5.47
CA LEU A 172 4.99 -15.26 -5.95
C LEU A 172 5.65 -16.62 -5.67
N GLU A 173 4.89 -17.51 -5.01
CA GLU A 173 5.31 -18.90 -4.76
C GLU A 173 5.30 -19.77 -6.02
N ARG A 174 4.35 -19.49 -6.94
CA ARG A 174 4.16 -20.25 -8.20
C ARG A 174 4.18 -19.32 -9.42
N PRO A 175 5.35 -18.74 -9.68
CA PRO A 175 5.39 -17.62 -10.60
C PRO A 175 5.24 -18.11 -12.07
N ASP A 176 5.53 -19.39 -12.37
CA ASP A 176 5.31 -20.06 -13.68
C ASP A 176 3.87 -20.01 -14.17
N ASP A 177 2.93 -20.29 -13.28
CA ASP A 177 1.52 -20.28 -13.63
C ASP A 177 1.04 -18.84 -13.89
N TYR A 178 1.58 -17.88 -13.14
CA TYR A 178 1.28 -16.47 -13.35
C TYR A 178 1.89 -15.96 -14.67
N TRP A 179 3.10 -16.37 -15.05
CA TRP A 179 3.67 -16.05 -16.36
C TRP A 179 2.84 -16.60 -17.51
N ALA A 180 2.32 -17.83 -17.38
CA ALA A 180 1.44 -18.41 -18.39
C ALA A 180 0.14 -17.59 -18.55
N TYR A 181 -0.44 -17.14 -17.43
CA TYR A 181 -1.59 -16.23 -17.44
C TYR A 181 -1.26 -14.89 -18.12
N VAL A 182 -0.20 -14.22 -17.70
CA VAL A 182 0.22 -12.92 -18.25
C VAL A 182 0.50 -13.01 -19.75
N ASN A 183 1.20 -14.05 -20.21
CA ASN A 183 1.48 -14.25 -21.63
C ASN A 183 0.21 -14.53 -22.46
N ALA A 184 -0.78 -15.20 -21.87
CA ALA A 184 -2.03 -15.53 -22.56
C ALA A 184 -3.00 -14.34 -22.63
N GLN A 185 -3.04 -13.50 -21.60
CA GLN A 185 -4.02 -12.42 -21.46
C GLN A 185 -3.46 -11.02 -21.75
N ALA A 186 -2.13 -10.85 -21.75
CA ALA A 186 -1.43 -9.56 -21.84
C ALA A 186 -2.07 -8.46 -20.95
N PRO A 187 -2.23 -8.71 -19.63
CA PRO A 187 -2.99 -7.83 -18.74
C PRO A 187 -2.30 -6.48 -18.44
N PHE A 188 -1.00 -6.36 -18.73
CA PHE A 188 -0.20 -5.15 -18.47
C PHE A 188 0.48 -4.66 -19.76
N GLU A 189 0.81 -3.37 -19.79
CA GLU A 189 1.84 -2.86 -20.71
C GLU A 189 3.21 -3.32 -20.17
N THR A 190 3.79 -4.37 -20.77
CA THR A 190 5.07 -4.93 -20.33
C THR A 190 6.22 -3.95 -20.52
N VAL A 191 6.91 -3.63 -19.42
CA VAL A 191 8.11 -2.76 -19.41
C VAL A 191 9.37 -3.60 -19.63
N SER A 192 9.52 -4.69 -18.89
CA SER A 192 10.62 -5.64 -19.09
C SER A 192 10.28 -7.02 -18.56
N THR A 193 10.83 -8.04 -19.20
CA THR A 193 10.88 -9.42 -18.70
C THR A 193 12.35 -9.83 -18.65
N THR A 194 12.85 -10.28 -17.50
CA THR A 194 14.12 -11.03 -17.51
C THR A 194 13.90 -12.30 -18.33
N GLY A 195 14.88 -12.68 -19.16
CA GLY A 195 14.75 -13.81 -20.10
C GLY A 195 14.52 -15.18 -19.45
N ASP A 196 14.47 -15.23 -18.11
CA ASP A 196 14.63 -16.42 -17.30
C ASP A 196 13.42 -16.68 -16.38
N THR A 197 12.23 -16.15 -16.70
CA THR A 197 11.00 -16.37 -15.89
C THR A 197 11.24 -16.05 -14.41
N THR A 198 11.88 -14.94 -14.08
CA THR A 198 12.08 -14.57 -12.67
C THR A 198 11.33 -13.29 -12.33
N GLN A 199 11.16 -12.39 -13.30
CA GLN A 199 10.54 -11.08 -13.11
C GLN A 199 9.64 -10.70 -14.28
N ILE A 200 8.47 -10.16 -13.98
CA ILE A 200 7.70 -9.34 -14.93
C ILE A 200 7.54 -7.95 -14.33
N MET A 201 8.00 -6.95 -15.05
CA MET A 201 7.61 -5.57 -14.82
C MET A 201 6.60 -5.14 -15.88
N GLY A 202 5.46 -4.61 -15.43
CA GLY A 202 4.43 -4.06 -16.29
C GLY A 202 3.75 -2.85 -15.66
N LEU A 203 3.12 -2.03 -16.49
CA LEU A 203 2.27 -0.94 -16.02
C LEU A 203 0.83 -1.43 -15.87
N ASP A 204 0.19 -1.06 -14.76
CA ASP A 204 -1.27 -1.12 -14.68
C ASP A 204 -1.90 -0.09 -15.66
N PRO A 205 -3.23 -0.14 -15.90
CA PRO A 205 -3.90 0.76 -16.85
C PRO A 205 -3.69 2.25 -16.57
N GLU A 206 -3.29 2.62 -15.35
CA GLU A 206 -3.06 3.99 -14.92
C GLU A 206 -1.61 4.26 -14.51
N ARG A 207 -0.68 3.44 -15.02
CA ARG A 207 0.78 3.66 -15.01
C ARG A 207 1.45 3.57 -13.64
N TYR A 208 0.96 2.72 -12.73
CA TYR A 208 1.81 2.23 -11.64
C TYR A 208 2.70 1.08 -12.14
N LEU A 209 3.98 1.12 -11.79
CA LEU A 209 4.90 0.02 -12.07
C LEU A 209 4.59 -1.15 -11.13
N MET A 210 4.16 -2.25 -11.71
CA MET A 210 3.87 -3.51 -11.02
C MET A 210 5.00 -4.49 -11.31
N ASP A 211 5.61 -5.01 -10.26
CA ASP A 211 6.69 -5.99 -10.34
C ASP A 211 6.26 -7.34 -9.77
N PHE A 212 6.40 -8.41 -10.54
CA PHE A 212 6.03 -9.76 -10.13
C PHE A 212 7.27 -10.63 -10.12
N LEU A 213 7.64 -11.06 -8.92
CA LEU A 213 8.93 -11.66 -8.61
C LEU A 213 8.76 -13.09 -8.12
N SER A 214 9.65 -13.98 -8.56
CA SER A 214 9.82 -15.29 -7.93
C SER A 214 10.60 -15.18 -6.61
N ASP A 215 10.33 -16.08 -5.66
CA ASP A 215 11.05 -16.13 -4.38
C ASP A 215 12.58 -16.28 -4.53
N GLY A 216 13.04 -16.85 -5.65
CA GLY A 216 14.46 -17.00 -5.98
C GLY A 216 15.19 -15.71 -6.38
N TRP A 217 14.51 -14.56 -6.41
CA TRP A 217 15.15 -13.26 -6.69
C TRP A 217 16.03 -12.71 -5.56
N MET A 218 15.80 -13.16 -4.33
CA MET A 218 16.52 -12.67 -3.16
C MET A 218 17.77 -13.50 -2.80
N GLU A 219 18.06 -14.57 -3.56
CA GLU A 219 19.26 -15.43 -3.41
C GLU A 219 20.37 -15.04 -4.40
#